data_AF-A0A833A437-F1
#
_entry.id   AF-A0A833A437-F1
#
_cell.length_a   1.000
_cell.length_b   1.000
_cell.length_c   1.000
_cell.angle_alpha   90.00
_cell.angle_beta   90.00
_cell.angle_gamma   90.00
#
_symmetry.space_group_name_H-M   'P 1'
#
loop_
_entity.id
_entity.type
_entity.pdbx_description
1 polymer ?
#
loop_
_entity_poly.entity_id
_entity_poly.type
_entity_poly.pdbx_seq_one_letter_code
_entity_poly.pdbx_strand_id
1 'polypeptide(L)'
;GARLISLAGSLEELAFLPASTIQVLGAEKALFRALRTGGKPPKHGVIFQFPYIHRSPRWQRGKIARALAAKLAIAAKVDYFTGRFIGDKLREALMKRIEEIKRIYAKPPKRKREEKPPRPAKPRRRARRKKK
;
A
#
# COMPACT_ATOMS: atom_id res chain seq x y z
N GLY A 1 1.55 -14.07 9.30
CA GLY A 1 1.17 -15.27 8.55
C GLY A 1 -0.33 -15.40 8.46
N ALA A 2 -0.98 -15.90 9.52
CA ALA A 2 -2.39 -16.29 9.52
C ALA A 2 -3.38 -15.28 8.90
N ARG A 3 -3.25 -13.98 9.20
CA ARG A 3 -4.15 -12.95 8.63
C ARG A 3 -4.05 -12.83 7.10
N LEU A 4 -2.87 -13.03 6.51
CA LEU A 4 -2.70 -12.98 5.05
C LEU A 4 -3.34 -14.20 4.39
N ILE A 5 -3.13 -15.38 4.98
CA ILE A 5 -3.72 -16.64 4.48
C ILE A 5 -5.24 -16.57 4.58
N SER A 6 -5.77 -16.11 5.71
CA SER A 6 -7.22 -15.96 5.91
C SER A 6 -7.85 -14.97 4.92
N LEU A 7 -7.15 -13.90 4.55
CA LEU A 7 -7.65 -12.94 3.55
C LEU A 7 -7.53 -13.45 2.11
N ALA A 8 -6.53 -14.29 1.82
CA ALA A 8 -6.40 -14.93 0.53
C ALA A 8 -7.36 -16.13 0.37
N GLY A 9 -7.79 -16.74 1.48
CA GLY A 9 -8.66 -17.92 1.51
C GLY A 9 -7.88 -19.20 1.86
N SER A 10 -6.71 -19.39 1.25
CA SER A 10 -5.83 -20.53 1.52
C SER A 10 -4.36 -20.17 1.30
N LEU A 11 -3.44 -21.07 1.70
CA LEU A 11 -2.02 -20.92 1.39
C LEU A 11 -1.77 -21.05 -0.12
N GLU A 12 -2.51 -21.94 -0.79
CA GLU A 12 -2.48 -22.12 -2.23
C GLU A 12 -2.83 -20.82 -2.96
N GLU A 13 -3.99 -20.23 -2.65
CA GLU A 13 -4.42 -18.96 -3.25
C GLU A 13 -3.36 -17.87 -3.01
N LEU A 14 -2.84 -17.78 -1.78
CA LEU A 14 -1.78 -16.82 -1.45
C LEU A 14 -0.49 -17.05 -2.27
N ALA A 15 -0.14 -18.29 -2.59
CA ALA A 15 1.03 -18.63 -3.40
C ALA A 15 0.85 -18.22 -4.88
N PHE A 16 -0.38 -18.29 -5.42
CA PHE A 16 -0.67 -17.86 -6.78
C PHE A 16 -0.83 -16.34 -6.92
N LEU A 17 -1.16 -15.62 -5.84
CA LEU A 17 -1.30 -14.17 -5.88
C LEU A 17 0.01 -13.45 -6.29
N PRO A 18 -0.06 -12.41 -7.14
CA PRO A 18 1.09 -11.58 -7.45
C PRO A 18 1.44 -10.67 -6.26
N ALA A 19 2.71 -10.27 -6.18
CA ALA A 19 3.19 -9.41 -5.10
C ALA A 19 2.46 -8.06 -5.01
N SER A 20 2.00 -7.50 -6.14
CA SER A 20 1.20 -6.27 -6.19
C SER A 20 -0.15 -6.43 -5.48
N THR A 21 -0.79 -7.60 -5.60
CA THR A 21 -2.04 -7.91 -4.89
C THR A 21 -1.76 -8.11 -3.41
N ILE A 22 -0.73 -8.89 -3.06
CA ILE A 22 -0.31 -9.11 -1.66
C ILE A 22 0.00 -7.77 -0.95
N GLN A 23 0.56 -6.81 -1.67
CA GLN A 23 0.84 -5.48 -1.15
C GLN A 23 -0.42 -4.77 -0.63
N VAL A 24 -1.57 -4.96 -1.28
CA VAL A 24 -2.83 -4.25 -1.01
C VAL A 24 -3.92 -5.14 -0.44
N LEU A 25 -3.64 -6.41 -0.14
CA LEU A 25 -4.58 -7.34 0.52
C LEU A 25 -5.20 -6.72 1.78
N GLY A 26 -6.52 -6.75 1.90
CA GLY A 26 -7.33 -6.11 2.92
C GLY A 26 -7.60 -4.61 2.70
N ALA A 27 -7.12 -4.00 1.62
CA ALA A 27 -7.43 -2.62 1.22
C ALA A 27 -8.19 -2.53 -0.11
N GLU A 28 -8.80 -3.62 -0.55
CA GLU A 28 -9.50 -3.78 -1.84
C GLU A 28 -10.61 -2.74 -2.00
N LYS A 29 -11.47 -2.58 -0.97
CA LYS A 29 -12.55 -1.58 -1.00
C LYS A 29 -12.03 -0.16 -1.25
N ALA A 30 -10.92 0.19 -0.61
CA ALA A 30 -10.29 1.51 -0.79
C ALA A 30 -9.64 1.65 -2.16
N LEU A 31 -9.02 0.57 -2.68
CA LEU A 31 -8.44 0.51 -4.01
C LEU A 31 -9.51 0.66 -5.10
N PHE A 32 -10.57 -0.15 -5.06
CA PHE A 32 -11.66 -0.07 -6.03
C PHE A 32 -12.37 1.28 -5.99
N ARG A 33 -12.57 1.86 -4.80
CA ARG A 33 -13.10 3.22 -4.68
C ARG A 33 -12.17 4.24 -5.33
N ALA A 34 -10.86 4.14 -5.13
CA ALA A 34 -9.89 5.05 -5.74
C ALA A 34 -9.89 4.93 -7.27
N LEU A 35 -9.96 3.70 -7.81
CA LEU A 35 -10.08 3.47 -9.26
C LEU A 35 -11.36 4.08 -9.84
N ARG A 36 -12.50 3.92 -9.16
CA ARG A 36 -13.79 4.47 -9.62
C ARG A 36 -13.86 6.00 -9.56
N THR A 37 -13.23 6.60 -8.56
CA THR A 37 -13.34 8.04 -8.28
C THR A 37 -12.14 8.86 -8.75
N GLY A 38 -11.11 8.22 -9.33
CA GLY A 38 -9.83 8.86 -9.63
C GLY A 38 -9.05 9.29 -8.39
N GLY A 39 -9.37 8.72 -7.23
CA GLY A 39 -8.71 9.03 -5.96
C GLY A 39 -7.30 8.45 -5.85
N LYS A 40 -6.56 8.86 -4.81
CA LYS A 40 -5.23 8.30 -4.52
C LYS A 40 -5.37 6.85 -4.05
N PRO A 41 -4.76 5.85 -4.73
CA PRO A 41 -4.88 4.46 -4.34
C PRO A 41 -4.14 4.17 -3.02
N PRO A 42 -4.57 3.14 -2.26
CA PRO A 42 -3.87 2.71 -1.07
C PRO A 42 -2.48 2.17 -1.41
N LYS A 43 -1.49 2.46 -0.56
CA LYS A 43 -0.09 2.01 -0.76
C LYS A 43 0.17 0.63 -0.17
N HIS A 44 -0.63 0.21 0.79
CA HIS A 44 -0.45 -1.02 1.56
C HIS A 44 -1.79 -1.44 2.15
N GLY A 45 -2.01 -2.75 2.24
CA GLY A 45 -3.15 -3.34 2.94
C GLY A 45 -2.76 -3.77 4.36
N VAL A 46 -3.12 -4.99 4.75
CA VAL A 46 -2.86 -5.54 6.09
C VAL A 46 -1.39 -5.64 6.44
N ILE A 47 -0.51 -5.71 5.43
CA ILE A 47 0.94 -5.70 5.62
C ILE A 47 1.46 -4.42 6.29
N PHE A 48 0.64 -3.36 6.38
CA PHE A 48 0.96 -2.13 7.12
C PHE A 48 1.28 -2.38 8.60
N GLN A 49 0.75 -3.45 9.19
CA GLN A 49 1.01 -3.82 10.59
C GLN A 49 2.48 -4.23 10.83
N PHE A 50 3.25 -4.51 9.77
CA PHE A 50 4.67 -4.84 9.91
C PHE A 50 5.44 -3.64 10.51
N PRO A 51 6.22 -3.82 11.61
CA PRO A 51 6.83 -2.71 12.35
C PRO A 51 7.67 -1.76 11.49
N TYR A 52 8.42 -2.29 10.53
CA TYR A 52 9.27 -1.49 9.64
C TYR A 52 8.46 -0.64 8.66
N ILE A 53 7.21 -0.99 8.34
CA ILE A 53 6.33 -0.13 7.55
C ILE A 53 5.65 0.88 8.47
N HIS A 54 5.06 0.41 9.57
CA HIS A 54 4.29 1.25 10.48
C HIS A 54 5.11 2.43 11.03
N ARG A 55 6.33 2.15 11.51
CA ARG A 55 7.24 3.14 12.10
C ARG A 55 7.96 4.01 11.07
N SER A 56 7.93 3.64 9.78
CA SER A 56 8.65 4.39 8.74
C SER A 56 7.88 5.64 8.28
N PRO A 57 8.60 6.66 7.78
CA PRO A 57 7.98 7.86 7.21
C PRO A 57 7.09 7.58 5.99
N ARG A 58 6.05 8.40 5.78
CA ARG A 58 5.01 8.20 4.74
C ARG A 58 5.52 8.05 3.31
N TRP A 59 6.69 8.62 2.99
CA TRP A 59 7.32 8.55 1.67
C TRP A 59 8.15 7.28 1.45
N GLN A 60 8.51 6.57 2.53
CA GLN A 60 9.23 5.29 2.49
C GLN A 60 8.28 4.10 2.57
N ARG A 61 7.15 4.23 3.30
CA ARG A 61 6.16 3.16 3.54
C ARG A 61 5.81 2.32 2.31
N GLY A 62 5.49 2.96 1.19
CA GLY A 62 5.11 2.24 -0.03
C GLY A 62 6.26 1.42 -0.64
N LYS A 63 7.50 1.89 -0.53
CA LYS A 63 8.68 1.17 -1.03
C LYS A 63 8.99 -0.04 -0.16
N ILE A 64 8.91 0.13 1.17
CA ILE A 64 9.09 -0.96 2.14
C ILE A 64 7.96 -1.99 1.98
N ALA A 65 6.71 -1.54 1.83
CA ALA A 65 5.56 -2.41 1.60
C ALA A 65 5.73 -3.27 0.33
N ARG A 66 6.21 -2.68 -0.76
CA ARG A 66 6.51 -3.41 -1.99
C ARG A 66 7.62 -4.46 -1.80
N ALA A 67 8.71 -4.09 -1.13
CA ALA A 67 9.81 -5.02 -0.86
C ALA A 67 9.35 -6.19 0.02
N LEU A 68 8.54 -5.91 1.05
CA LEU A 68 7.95 -6.93 1.91
C LEU A 68 7.01 -7.85 1.13
N ALA A 69 6.08 -7.29 0.34
CA ALA A 69 5.12 -8.08 -0.44
C ALA A 69 5.81 -9.01 -1.45
N ALA A 70 6.90 -8.56 -2.09
CA ALA A 70 7.68 -9.40 -2.98
C ALA A 70 8.32 -10.60 -2.25
N LYS A 71 8.88 -10.37 -1.05
CA LYS A 71 9.47 -11.46 -0.25
C LYS A 71 8.40 -12.40 0.31
N LEU A 72 7.24 -11.88 0.69
CA LEU A 72 6.09 -12.69 1.12
C LEU A 72 5.56 -13.57 -0.02
N ALA A 73 5.50 -13.05 -1.25
CA ALA A 73 5.09 -13.84 -2.42
C ALA A 73 6.03 -15.02 -2.67
N ILE A 74 7.35 -14.80 -2.58
CA ILE A 74 8.35 -15.87 -2.72
C ILE A 74 8.22 -16.88 -1.58
N ALA A 75 8.07 -16.41 -0.34
CA ALA A 75 7.88 -17.28 0.82
C ALA A 75 6.64 -18.18 0.65
N ALA A 76 5.49 -17.59 0.32
CA ALA A 76 4.24 -18.33 0.12
C ALA A 76 4.36 -19.40 -0.98
N LYS A 77 5.04 -19.07 -2.09
CA LYS A 77 5.30 -20.03 -3.18
C LYS A 77 6.19 -21.17 -2.73
N VAL A 78 7.28 -20.89 -2.01
CA VAL A 78 8.20 -21.94 -1.57
C VAL A 78 7.55 -22.83 -0.51
N ASP A 79 6.78 -22.23 0.41
CA ASP A 79 6.02 -22.97 1.42
C ASP A 79 4.99 -23.91 0.76
N TYR A 80 4.30 -23.46 -0.30
CA TYR A 80 3.31 -24.28 -1.00
C TYR A 80 3.92 -25.35 -1.92
N PHE A 81 4.88 -24.98 -2.79
CA PHE A 81 5.38 -25.87 -3.84
C PHE A 81 6.52 -26.79 -3.40
N THR A 82 7.34 -26.37 -2.43
CA THR A 82 8.57 -27.10 -2.09
C THR A 82 8.67 -27.50 -0.61
N GLY A 83 8.02 -26.75 0.29
CA GLY A 83 8.11 -26.96 1.73
C GLY A 83 9.51 -26.72 2.33
N ARG A 84 10.44 -26.15 1.55
CA ARG A 84 11.81 -25.86 2.01
C ARG A 84 11.84 -24.60 2.85
N PHE A 85 12.52 -24.64 3.99
CA PHE A 85 12.71 -23.46 4.81
C PHE A 85 13.75 -22.51 4.19
N ILE A 86 13.28 -21.34 3.73
CA ILE A 86 14.14 -20.25 3.20
C ILE A 86 13.94 -18.92 3.94
N GLY A 87 13.28 -18.96 5.10
CA GLY A 87 12.86 -17.77 5.86
C GLY A 87 14.02 -16.84 6.21
N ASP A 88 15.16 -17.39 6.64
CA ASP A 88 16.32 -16.60 7.06
C ASP A 88 16.92 -15.80 5.91
N LYS A 89 17.12 -16.45 4.76
CA LYS A 89 17.65 -15.80 3.54
C LYS A 89 16.72 -14.68 3.07
N LEU A 90 15.40 -14.91 3.09
CA LEU A 90 14.42 -13.90 2.70
C LEU A 90 14.38 -12.73 3.68
N ARG A 91 14.48 -13.01 4.98
CA ARG A 91 14.52 -12.00 6.03
C ARG A 91 15.76 -11.11 5.90
N GLU A 92 16.94 -11.72 5.72
CA GLU A 92 18.19 -10.97 5.55
C GLU A 92 18.12 -10.06 4.31
N ALA A 93 17.65 -10.60 3.17
CA ALA A 93 17.49 -9.83 1.94
C ALA A 93 16.48 -8.67 2.10
N LEU A 94 15.38 -8.90 2.84
CA LEU A 94 14.41 -7.85 3.16
C LEU A 94 15.05 -6.75 4.01
N MET A 95 15.78 -7.11 5.06
CA MET A 95 16.43 -6.16 5.96
C MET A 95 17.45 -5.28 5.22
N LYS A 96 18.30 -5.88 4.38
CA LYS A 96 19.23 -5.13 3.51
C LYS A 96 18.49 -4.11 2.64
N ARG A 97 17.40 -4.53 2.01
CA ARG A 97 16.58 -3.65 1.15
C ARG A 97 15.89 -2.53 1.93
N ILE A 98 15.43 -2.80 3.15
CA ILE A 98 14.82 -1.78 4.03
C ILE A 98 15.86 -0.71 4.38
N GLU A 99 17.07 -1.13 4.73
CA GLU A 99 18.14 -0.20 5.09
C GLU A 99 18.56 0.66 3.91
N GLU A 100 18.70 0.05 2.74
CA GLU A 100 18.95 0.77 1.48
C GLU A 100 17.86 1.82 1.20
N ILE A 101 16.57 1.47 1.37
CA ILE A 101 15.45 2.41 1.20
C ILE A 101 15.54 3.57 2.19
N LYS A 102 15.87 3.29 3.46
CA LYS A 102 16.00 4.33 4.48
C LYS A 102 17.14 5.30 4.15
N ARG A 103 18.27 4.77 3.68
CA ARG A 103 19.44 5.56 3.28
C ARG A 103 19.17 6.42 2.06
N ILE A 104 18.67 5.83 0.97
CA ILE A 104 18.41 6.54 -0.30
C ILE A 104 17.29 7.57 -0.13
N TYR A 105 16.25 7.25 0.64
CA TYR A 105 15.07 8.11 0.81
C TYR A 105 15.00 8.77 2.19
N ALA A 106 16.14 9.14 2.75
CA ALA A 106 16.21 9.79 4.06
C ALA A 106 15.43 11.12 4.07
N LYS A 107 15.56 11.92 3.01
CA LYS A 107 14.87 13.20 2.87
C LYS A 107 13.47 13.02 2.26
N PRO A 108 12.45 13.78 2.73
CA PRO A 108 11.13 13.75 2.11
C PRO A 108 11.21 14.28 0.67
N PRO A 109 10.46 13.69 -0.28
CA PRO A 109 10.39 14.23 -1.64
C PRO A 109 9.82 15.64 -1.62
N LYS A 110 10.39 16.55 -2.42
CA LYS A 110 9.85 17.91 -2.60
C LYS A 110 8.38 17.78 -3.01
N ARG A 111 7.46 18.28 -2.17
CA ARG A 111 6.03 18.27 -2.50
C ARG A 111 5.83 19.16 -3.74
N LYS A 112 5.49 18.58 -4.89
CA LYS A 112 4.80 19.35 -5.93
C LYS A 112 3.50 19.83 -5.28
N ARG A 113 3.31 21.15 -5.16
CA ARG A 113 2.00 21.70 -4.79
C ARG A 113 1.05 21.21 -5.88
N GLU A 114 0.16 20.29 -5.54
CA GLU A 114 -0.99 20.02 -6.40
C GLU A 114 -1.79 21.32 -6.39
N GLU A 115 -1.72 22.10 -7.46
CA GLU A 115 -2.61 23.23 -7.69
C GLU A 115 -4.02 22.65 -7.66
N LYS A 116 -4.75 22.92 -6.57
CA LYS A 116 -6.15 22.55 -6.50
C LYS A 116 -6.86 23.35 -7.60
N PRO A 117 -7.66 22.72 -8.47
CA PRO A 117 -8.47 23.48 -9.41
C PRO A 117 -9.31 24.50 -8.62
N PRO A 118 -9.49 25.73 -9.15
CA PRO A 118 -10.24 26.76 -8.46
C PRO A 118 -11.63 26.22 -8.10
N ARG A 119 -12.04 26.40 -6.84
CA ARG A 119 -13.36 25.97 -6.40
C ARG A 119 -14.42 26.70 -7.24
N PRO A 120 -15.45 26.00 -7.77
CA PRO A 120 -16.51 26.66 -8.52
C PRO A 120 -17.17 27.73 -7.64
N ALA A 121 -17.37 28.93 -8.21
CA ALA A 121 -17.99 30.04 -7.51
C ALA A 121 -19.38 29.64 -7.01
N LYS A 122 -19.67 29.87 -5.73
CA LYS A 122 -21.00 29.64 -5.17
C LYS A 122 -22.02 30.48 -5.96
N PRO A 123 -23.17 29.91 -6.39
CA PRO A 123 -24.19 30.69 -7.05
C PRO A 123 -24.67 31.80 -6.11
N ARG A 124 -24.59 33.06 -6.57
CA ARG A 124 -25.13 34.22 -5.84
C ARG A 124 -26.62 33.97 -5.62
N ARG A 125 -27.02 33.79 -4.35
CA ARG A 125 -28.43 33.78 -3.95
C ARG A 125 -29.07 35.07 -4.46
N ARG A 126 -29.97 34.98 -5.45
CA ARG A 126 -30.80 36.11 -5.90
C ARG A 126 -31.54 36.64 -4.69
N ALA A 127 -31.23 37.88 -4.29
CA ALA A 127 -31.96 38.57 -3.24
C ALA A 127 -33.44 38.64 -3.64
N ARG A 128 -34.32 38.14 -2.76
CA ARG A 128 -35.77 38.29 -2.91
C ARG A 128 -36.07 39.80 -3.03
N ARG A 129 -36.53 40.24 -4.20
CA ARG A 129 -37.14 41.55 -4.41
C ARG A 129 -38.28 41.69 -3.38
N LYS A 130 -38.13 42.61 -2.42
CA LYS A 130 -39.24 43.08 -1.58
C LYS A 130 -40.29 43.67 -2.53
N LYS A 131 -41.46 43.02 -2.63
CA LYS A 131 -42.66 43.66 -3.20
C LYS A 131 -43.06 44.77 -2.22
N LYS A 132 -43.13 46.01 -2.72
CA LYS A 132 -43.96 47.06 -2.14
C LYS A 132 -45.40 46.81 -2.59
#